data_AF-A0A3R8KG87-F1
#
_entry.id   AF-A0A3R8KG87-F1
#
_cell.length_a   1.000
_cell.length_b   1.000
_cell.length_c   1.000
_cell.angle_alpha   90.00
_cell.angle_beta   90.00
_cell.angle_gamma   90.00
#
_symmetry.space_group_name_H-M   'P 1'
#
loop_
_entity.id
_entity.type
_entity.pdbx_description
1 polymer ?
#
loop_
_entity_poly.entity_id
_entity_poly.type
_entity_poly.pdbx_seq_one_letter_code
_entity_poly.pdbx_strand_id
1 'polypeptide(L)'
;MKKRVGWIDIARAIAMICVIIGHSLFQYTGEPIGRYIYAFHMPIFFLLSGYLYHERDYVSELKNTLNGFMLPYYATGLLMLGLFPLTLRGLPFMQSMYSSYQVLLSSIFYGTGTNPNIPFSASIGSVGAIWFLPALGIATMIFNYIIRSTKELKQKNVVRLSAVVFLAIIGKSIASFWLLPLSLNAATFSLTFMYVGYLMKKTNFLSNLKIRDVMIGLILWIITAQTQLFSMVSVGAQDTLMAIGGGIGGSIVVMYVS
;
A
#
# COMPACT_ATOMS: atom_id res chain seq x y z
N MET A 1 21.84 -19.72 11.13
CA MET A 1 20.55 -18.98 11.12
C MET A 1 20.82 -17.50 10.86
N LYS A 2 20.29 -16.91 9.78
CA LYS A 2 20.36 -15.44 9.57
C LYS A 2 19.63 -14.75 10.73
N LYS A 3 20.30 -13.88 11.47
CA LYS A 3 19.71 -13.10 12.57
C LYS A 3 18.58 -12.22 11.99
N ARG A 4 17.33 -12.50 12.35
CA ARG A 4 16.19 -11.65 11.96
C ARG A 4 16.37 -10.27 12.57
N VAL A 5 16.05 -9.25 11.79
CA VAL A 5 16.22 -7.86 12.18
C VAL A 5 14.94 -7.42 12.92
N GLY A 6 14.98 -7.44 14.26
CA GLY A 6 13.80 -7.28 15.11
C GLY A 6 12.99 -6.00 14.87
N TRP A 7 13.66 -4.88 14.57
CA TRP A 7 12.97 -3.61 14.29
C TRP A 7 12.03 -3.67 13.09
N ILE A 8 12.34 -4.52 12.09
CA ILE A 8 11.48 -4.67 10.90
C ILE A 8 10.17 -5.35 11.27
N ASP A 9 10.23 -6.37 12.12
CA ASP A 9 9.07 -7.11 12.59
C ASP A 9 8.19 -6.22 13.48
N ILE A 10 8.81 -5.41 14.35
CA ILE A 10 8.11 -4.43 15.21
C ILE A 10 7.46 -3.33 14.37
N ALA A 11 8.17 -2.75 13.39
CA ALA A 11 7.61 -1.71 12.52
C ALA A 11 6.39 -2.22 11.73
N ARG A 12 6.45 -3.46 11.23
CA ARG A 12 5.30 -4.12 10.57
C ARG A 12 4.15 -4.37 11.53
N ALA A 13 4.43 -4.78 12.76
CA ALA A 13 3.40 -5.00 13.77
C ALA A 13 2.68 -3.69 14.12
N ILE A 14 3.41 -2.60 14.34
CA ILE A 14 2.84 -1.26 14.55
C ILE A 14 1.96 -0.86 13.37
N ALA A 15 2.47 -1.00 12.13
CA ALA A 15 1.71 -0.69 10.93
C ALA A 15 0.42 -1.52 10.80
N MET A 16 0.48 -2.82 11.13
CA MET A 16 -0.68 -3.71 11.08
C MET A 16 -1.74 -3.34 12.13
N ILE A 17 -1.31 -2.98 13.35
CA ILE A 17 -2.21 -2.45 14.38
C ILE A 17 -2.87 -1.16 13.88
N CYS A 18 -2.11 -0.27 13.24
CA CYS A 18 -2.63 0.95 12.64
C CYS A 18 -3.63 0.68 11.49
N VAL A 19 -3.43 -0.36 10.66
CA VAL A 19 -4.42 -0.80 9.66
C VAL A 19 -5.73 -1.20 10.35
N ILE A 20 -5.64 -2.02 11.41
CA ILE A 20 -6.82 -2.47 12.17
C ILE A 20 -7.55 -1.27 12.78
N ILE A 21 -6.82 -0.37 13.45
CA ILE A 21 -7.40 0.85 14.04
C ILE A 21 -8.06 1.72 12.96
N GLY A 22 -7.36 1.98 11.85
CA GLY A 22 -7.84 2.83 10.77
C GLY A 22 -9.11 2.31 10.08
N HIS A 23 -9.27 0.99 9.97
CA HIS A 23 -10.42 0.38 9.31
C HIS A 23 -11.55 -0.06 10.26
N SER A 24 -11.24 -0.45 11.50
CA SER A 24 -12.25 -0.89 12.48
C SER A 24 -12.87 0.25 13.26
N LEU A 25 -12.14 1.35 13.45
CA LEU A 25 -12.63 2.53 14.15
C LEU A 25 -13.03 3.63 13.13
N PHE A 26 -13.81 3.24 12.12
CA PHE A 26 -14.23 4.08 10.99
C PHE A 26 -14.96 5.38 11.45
N GLN A 27 -15.60 5.37 12.61
CA GLN A 27 -16.17 6.58 13.22
C GLN A 27 -15.14 7.69 13.53
N TYR A 28 -13.84 7.39 13.47
CA TYR A 28 -12.74 8.36 13.58
C TYR A 28 -11.96 8.55 12.27
N THR A 29 -12.40 7.95 11.13
CA THR A 29 -11.79 8.24 9.82
C THR A 29 -12.18 9.65 9.39
N GLY A 30 -11.31 10.62 9.67
CA GLY A 30 -11.54 12.05 9.42
C GLY A 30 -11.16 12.92 10.62
N GLU A 31 -11.22 12.35 11.82
CA GLU A 31 -10.72 12.90 13.07
C GLU A 31 -9.19 13.01 13.05
N PRO A 32 -8.57 13.89 13.86
CA PRO A 32 -7.13 14.14 13.83
C PRO A 32 -6.31 12.85 13.84
N ILE A 33 -6.63 11.92 14.74
CA ILE A 33 -5.89 10.65 14.91
C ILE A 33 -5.93 9.76 13.66
N GLY A 34 -7.05 9.74 12.94
CA GLY A 34 -7.19 9.00 11.70
C GLY A 34 -6.25 9.52 10.62
N ARG A 35 -6.09 10.85 10.50
CA ARG A 35 -5.18 11.45 9.50
C ARG A 35 -3.72 11.10 9.77
N TYR A 36 -3.31 11.08 11.04
CA TYR A 36 -1.96 10.64 11.42
C TYR A 36 -1.70 9.18 11.02
N ILE A 37 -2.65 8.28 11.28
CA ILE A 37 -2.53 6.87 10.90
C ILE A 37 -2.50 6.72 9.37
N TYR A 38 -3.44 7.36 8.67
CA TYR A 38 -3.60 7.25 7.22
C TYR A 38 -2.39 7.74 6.43
N ALA A 39 -1.67 8.71 6.96
CA ALA A 39 -0.47 9.24 6.31
C ALA A 39 0.64 8.19 6.11
N PHE A 40 0.81 7.19 6.99
CA PHE A 40 1.98 6.28 6.92
C PHE A 40 1.65 4.77 6.94
N HIS A 41 0.52 4.34 7.51
CA HIS A 41 0.29 2.92 7.82
C HIS A 41 0.32 2.01 6.58
N MET A 42 -0.10 2.49 5.40
CA MET A 42 0.08 1.76 4.14
C MET A 42 1.44 2.03 3.49
N PRO A 43 1.91 3.29 3.34
CA PRO A 43 3.23 3.60 2.80
C PRO A 43 4.39 2.79 3.40
N ILE A 44 4.40 2.56 4.71
CA ILE A 44 5.47 1.85 5.40
C ILE A 44 5.65 0.43 4.88
N PHE A 45 4.57 -0.29 4.54
CA PHE A 45 4.69 -1.65 4.01
C PHE A 45 5.33 -1.67 2.61
N PHE A 46 4.98 -0.73 1.75
CA PHE A 46 5.62 -0.59 0.43
C PHE A 46 7.08 -0.15 0.56
N LEU A 47 7.36 0.81 1.44
CA LEU A 47 8.72 1.25 1.73
C LEU A 47 9.58 0.09 2.24
N LEU A 48 9.09 -0.67 3.23
CA LEU A 48 9.78 -1.86 3.74
C LEU A 48 9.94 -2.95 2.68
N SER A 49 9.00 -3.09 1.73
CA SER A 49 9.11 -4.04 0.63
C SER A 49 10.22 -3.66 -0.35
N GLY A 50 10.36 -2.36 -0.63
CA GLY A 50 11.49 -1.82 -1.38
C GLY A 50 12.82 -1.93 -0.63
N TYR A 51 12.82 -1.69 0.68
CA TYR A 51 14.00 -1.87 1.53
C TYR A 51 14.44 -3.33 1.56
N LEU A 52 13.53 -4.28 1.72
CA LEU A 52 13.85 -5.72 1.76
C LEU A 52 14.05 -6.34 0.38
N TYR A 53 13.85 -5.57 -0.69
CA TYR A 53 13.96 -6.05 -2.05
C TYR A 53 15.29 -6.75 -2.32
N HIS A 54 15.20 -7.81 -3.11
CA HIS A 54 16.30 -8.46 -3.77
C HIS A 54 15.84 -8.85 -5.18
N GLU A 55 16.76 -8.79 -6.16
CA GLU A 55 16.43 -9.16 -7.54
C GLU A 55 16.01 -10.63 -7.62
N ARG A 56 14.99 -10.90 -8.43
CA ARG A 56 14.54 -12.24 -8.80
C ARG A 56 14.37 -12.33 -10.31
N ASP A 57 14.49 -13.54 -10.87
CA ASP A 57 14.03 -13.77 -12.25
C ASP A 57 12.50 -13.63 -12.34
N TYR A 58 11.99 -13.46 -13.57
CA TYR A 58 10.57 -13.18 -13.78
C TYR A 58 9.64 -14.31 -13.35
N VAL A 59 10.06 -15.57 -13.50
CA VAL A 59 9.24 -16.73 -13.12
C VAL A 59 9.20 -16.85 -11.61
N SER A 60 10.34 -16.70 -10.93
CA SER A 60 10.40 -16.70 -9.47
C SER A 60 9.64 -15.52 -8.86
N GLU A 61 9.70 -14.33 -9.46
CA GLU A 61 8.93 -13.18 -8.98
C GLU A 61 7.43 -13.40 -9.14
N LEU A 62 6.98 -13.96 -10.28
CA LEU A 62 5.58 -14.32 -10.49
C LEU A 62 5.10 -15.36 -9.47
N LYS A 63 5.86 -16.44 -9.26
CA LYS A 63 5.51 -17.47 -8.26
C LYS A 63 5.43 -16.90 -6.84
N ASN A 64 6.39 -16.06 -6.44
CA ASN A 64 6.38 -15.41 -5.13
C ASN A 64 5.20 -14.45 -5.00
N THR A 65 4.86 -13.73 -6.05
CA THR A 65 3.71 -12.82 -6.06
C THR A 65 2.40 -13.58 -5.92
N LEU A 66 2.24 -14.68 -6.67
CA LEU A 66 1.06 -15.52 -6.60
C LEU A 66 0.92 -16.16 -5.21
N ASN A 67 1.97 -16.78 -4.68
CA ASN A 67 1.91 -17.49 -3.39
C ASN A 67 1.85 -16.54 -2.19
N GLY A 68 2.56 -15.41 -2.26
CA GLY A 68 2.70 -14.48 -1.14
C GLY A 68 1.57 -13.45 -1.02
N PHE A 69 0.91 -13.10 -2.13
CA PHE A 69 -0.07 -12.02 -2.14
C PHE A 69 -1.40 -12.44 -2.76
N MET A 70 -1.40 -12.99 -3.99
CA MET A 70 -2.66 -13.32 -4.68
C MET A 70 -3.40 -14.50 -4.03
N LEU A 71 -2.67 -15.53 -3.61
CA LEU A 71 -3.26 -16.70 -2.95
C LEU A 71 -3.90 -16.31 -1.60
N PRO A 72 -3.22 -15.60 -0.68
CA PRO A 72 -3.87 -15.09 0.53
C PRO A 72 -5.07 -14.18 0.25
N TYR A 73 -4.98 -13.34 -0.79
CA TYR A 73 -6.07 -12.47 -1.22
C TYR A 73 -7.31 -13.26 -1.64
N TYR A 74 -7.17 -14.18 -2.60
CA TYR A 74 -8.29 -14.99 -3.09
C TYR A 74 -8.78 -15.99 -2.05
N ALA A 75 -7.90 -16.54 -1.20
CA ALA A 75 -8.31 -17.35 -0.06
C ALA A 75 -9.20 -16.54 0.90
N THR A 76 -8.83 -15.29 1.19
CA THR A 76 -9.67 -14.40 2.01
C THR A 76 -10.99 -14.07 1.31
N GLY A 77 -10.98 -13.81 -0.01
CA GLY A 77 -12.20 -13.62 -0.79
C GLY A 77 -13.13 -14.84 -0.77
N LEU A 78 -12.60 -16.06 -0.86
CA LEU A 78 -13.37 -17.30 -0.72
C LEU A 78 -13.97 -17.45 0.68
N LEU A 79 -13.23 -17.10 1.72
CA LEU A 79 -13.77 -17.06 3.08
C LEU A 79 -14.91 -16.03 3.20
N MET A 80 -14.76 -14.84 2.61
CA MET A 80 -15.82 -13.83 2.58
C MET A 80 -17.08 -14.36 1.88
N LEU A 81 -16.94 -15.07 0.75
CA LEU A 81 -18.06 -15.72 0.06
C LEU A 81 -18.74 -16.78 0.92
N GLY A 82 -17.96 -17.62 1.62
CA GLY A 82 -18.49 -18.65 2.51
C GLY A 82 -19.20 -18.10 3.75
N LEU A 83 -18.75 -16.95 4.26
CA LEU A 83 -19.33 -16.29 5.45
C LEU A 83 -20.50 -15.36 5.11
N PHE A 84 -20.63 -14.92 3.85
CA PHE A 84 -21.70 -14.03 3.41
C PHE A 84 -23.12 -14.46 3.83
N PRO A 85 -23.56 -15.73 3.73
CA PRO A 85 -24.92 -16.08 4.13
C PRO A 85 -25.17 -15.96 5.65
N LEU A 86 -24.13 -15.98 6.48
CA LEU A 86 -24.27 -15.73 7.93
C LEU A 86 -24.57 -14.25 8.21
N THR A 87 -24.06 -13.34 7.38
CA THR A 87 -24.36 -11.90 7.49
C THR A 87 -25.82 -11.60 7.17
N LEU A 88 -26.43 -12.36 6.24
CA LEU A 88 -27.85 -12.23 5.88
C LEU A 88 -28.80 -12.70 6.97
N ARG A 89 -28.32 -13.51 7.93
CA ARG A 89 -29.11 -13.96 9.09
C ARG A 89 -29.23 -12.90 10.19
N GLY A 90 -28.65 -11.71 10.00
CA GLY A 90 -28.79 -10.59 10.93
C GLY A 90 -28.08 -10.80 12.26
N LEU A 91 -26.99 -11.58 12.30
CA LEU A 91 -26.18 -11.73 13.50
C LEU A 91 -25.59 -10.35 13.89
N PRO A 92 -25.66 -9.92 15.18
CA PRO A 92 -25.31 -8.56 15.59
C PRO A 92 -23.88 -8.14 15.22
N PHE A 93 -22.97 -9.12 15.16
CA PHE A 93 -21.55 -8.95 14.89
C PHE A 93 -21.16 -9.25 13.42
N MET A 94 -22.11 -9.64 12.56
CA MET A 94 -21.87 -9.93 11.15
C MET A 94 -22.80 -9.09 10.27
N GLN A 95 -22.34 -7.90 9.90
CA GLN A 95 -23.03 -7.04 8.93
C GLN A 95 -22.34 -7.14 7.57
N SER A 96 -23.14 -7.26 6.52
CA SER A 96 -22.64 -7.25 5.15
C SER A 96 -22.51 -5.83 4.62
N MET A 97 -21.40 -5.51 3.97
CA MET A 97 -21.28 -4.31 3.13
C MET A 97 -21.82 -4.53 1.69
N TYR A 98 -22.22 -5.76 1.36
CA TYR A 98 -22.64 -6.15 0.01
C TYR A 98 -24.13 -6.51 -0.02
N SER A 99 -24.81 -6.05 -1.07
CA SER A 99 -26.24 -6.29 -1.29
C SER A 99 -26.55 -7.67 -1.90
N SER A 100 -25.58 -8.31 -2.57
CA SER A 100 -25.76 -9.63 -3.18
C SER A 100 -24.44 -10.37 -3.37
N TYR A 101 -24.51 -11.69 -3.60
CA TYR A 101 -23.36 -12.51 -3.98
C TYR A 101 -22.68 -12.00 -5.26
N GLN A 102 -23.46 -11.47 -6.22
CA GLN A 102 -22.91 -10.94 -7.47
C GLN A 102 -22.02 -9.72 -7.20
N VAL A 103 -22.45 -8.82 -6.30
CA VAL A 103 -21.65 -7.65 -5.91
C VAL A 103 -20.41 -8.08 -5.13
N LEU A 104 -20.53 -9.04 -4.21
CA LEU A 104 -19.36 -9.56 -3.48
C LEU A 104 -18.35 -10.21 -4.45
N LEU A 105 -18.82 -11.04 -5.38
CA LEU A 105 -17.97 -11.71 -6.35
C LEU A 105 -17.29 -10.70 -7.29
N SER A 106 -18.04 -9.73 -7.83
CA SER A 106 -17.47 -8.67 -8.66
C SER A 106 -16.45 -7.84 -7.89
N SER A 107 -16.70 -7.55 -6.60
CA SER A 107 -15.77 -6.84 -5.73
C SER A 107 -14.47 -7.62 -5.55
N ILE A 108 -14.53 -8.93 -5.28
CA ILE A 108 -13.34 -9.79 -5.12
C ILE A 108 -12.52 -9.84 -6.42
N PHE A 109 -13.16 -9.95 -7.59
CA PHE A 109 -12.43 -9.92 -8.85
C PHE A 109 -11.85 -8.54 -9.16
N TYR A 110 -12.56 -7.47 -8.81
CA TYR A 110 -12.11 -6.10 -9.09
C TYR A 110 -11.03 -5.63 -8.11
N GLY A 111 -11.09 -6.01 -6.84
CA GLY A 111 -10.02 -5.83 -5.86
C GLY A 111 -9.67 -4.40 -5.48
N THR A 112 -10.66 -3.51 -5.41
CA THR A 112 -10.50 -2.14 -4.90
C THR A 112 -10.94 -2.02 -3.45
N GLY A 113 -10.15 -1.36 -2.60
CA GLY A 113 -10.47 -1.20 -1.17
C GLY A 113 -11.40 -0.02 -0.83
N THR A 114 -11.97 0.61 -1.86
CA THR A 114 -13.07 1.58 -1.75
C THR A 114 -14.04 1.35 -2.90
N ASN A 115 -15.24 1.91 -2.82
CA ASN A 115 -16.21 1.85 -3.90
C ASN A 115 -15.64 2.58 -5.13
N PRO A 116 -15.36 1.88 -6.24
CA PRO A 116 -14.64 2.47 -7.36
C PRO A 116 -15.60 3.24 -8.26
N ASN A 117 -15.10 4.35 -8.81
CA ASN A 117 -15.70 4.93 -10.00
C ASN A 117 -15.19 4.16 -11.22
N ILE A 118 -16.09 3.66 -12.07
CA ILE A 118 -15.76 2.78 -13.20
C ILE A 118 -16.47 3.23 -14.48
N PRO A 119 -15.87 3.03 -15.66
CA PRO A 119 -16.43 3.50 -16.94
C PRO A 119 -17.54 2.61 -17.51
N PHE A 120 -17.97 1.56 -16.79
CA PHE A 120 -18.95 0.59 -17.26
C PHE A 120 -19.98 0.28 -16.18
N SER A 121 -21.17 -0.16 -16.59
CA SER A 121 -22.27 -0.47 -15.68
C SER A 121 -22.02 -1.77 -14.92
N ALA A 122 -21.39 -1.67 -13.75
CA ALA A 122 -21.28 -2.77 -12.81
C ALA A 122 -21.40 -2.25 -11.37
N SER A 123 -22.00 -3.05 -10.50
CA SER A 123 -22.01 -2.79 -9.06
C SER A 123 -20.79 -3.45 -8.43
N ILE A 124 -19.85 -2.65 -7.98
CA ILE A 124 -18.60 -3.09 -7.36
C ILE A 124 -18.48 -2.39 -6.01
N GLY A 125 -18.36 -3.17 -4.95
CA GLY A 125 -18.11 -2.68 -3.60
C GLY A 125 -16.63 -2.72 -3.24
N SER A 126 -16.31 -2.08 -2.12
CA SER A 126 -14.99 -2.20 -1.50
C SER A 126 -14.72 -3.64 -1.04
N VAL A 127 -13.52 -4.17 -1.30
CA VAL A 127 -13.04 -5.42 -0.66
C VAL A 127 -12.47 -5.21 0.74
N GLY A 128 -12.52 -3.98 1.27
CA GLY A 128 -11.92 -3.63 2.55
C GLY A 128 -10.38 -3.69 2.50
N ALA A 129 -9.73 -3.81 3.66
CA ALA A 129 -8.27 -3.67 3.82
C ALA A 129 -7.42 -4.65 3.01
N ILE A 130 -7.99 -5.78 2.53
CA ILE A 130 -7.25 -6.79 1.75
C ILE A 130 -6.86 -6.31 0.35
N TRP A 131 -7.37 -5.16 -0.12
CA TRP A 131 -6.97 -4.50 -1.37
C TRP A 131 -5.46 -4.32 -1.51
N PHE A 132 -4.77 -4.16 -0.38
CA PHE A 132 -3.35 -3.95 -0.32
C PHE A 132 -2.54 -5.15 -0.84
N LEU A 133 -3.04 -6.38 -0.70
CA LEU A 133 -2.34 -7.58 -1.13
C LEU A 133 -2.11 -7.60 -2.66
N PRO A 134 -3.15 -7.50 -3.53
CA PRO A 134 -2.93 -7.44 -4.96
C PRO A 134 -2.14 -6.20 -5.37
N ALA A 135 -2.34 -5.05 -4.71
CA ALA A 135 -1.57 -3.84 -4.96
C ALA A 135 -0.07 -4.05 -4.72
N LEU A 136 0.31 -4.65 -3.58
CA LEU A 136 1.70 -4.95 -3.26
C LEU A 136 2.29 -5.98 -4.22
N GLY A 137 1.56 -7.05 -4.54
CA GLY A 137 2.02 -8.06 -5.49
C GLY A 137 2.29 -7.50 -6.89
N ILE A 138 1.38 -6.67 -7.41
CA ILE A 138 1.60 -6.00 -8.69
C ILE A 138 2.77 -5.00 -8.60
N ALA A 139 2.86 -4.23 -7.51
CA ALA A 139 3.95 -3.29 -7.32
C ALA A 139 5.32 -4.00 -7.27
N THR A 140 5.44 -5.14 -6.60
CA THR A 140 6.70 -5.91 -6.56
C THR A 140 7.08 -6.46 -7.93
N MET A 141 6.12 -6.94 -8.72
CA MET A 141 6.37 -7.38 -10.10
C MET A 141 6.88 -6.23 -10.98
N ILE A 142 6.19 -5.08 -10.97
CA ILE A 142 6.59 -3.89 -11.75
C ILE A 142 7.96 -3.40 -11.28
N PHE A 143 8.17 -3.33 -9.97
CA PHE A 143 9.44 -2.90 -9.39
C PHE A 143 10.60 -3.81 -9.79
N ASN A 144 10.44 -5.13 -9.69
CA ASN A 144 11.45 -6.11 -10.11
C ASN A 144 11.77 -5.96 -11.60
N TYR A 145 10.74 -5.77 -12.44
CA TYR A 145 10.93 -5.51 -13.86
C TYR A 145 11.77 -4.25 -14.11
N ILE A 146 11.43 -3.12 -13.48
CA ILE A 146 12.18 -1.85 -13.63
C ILE A 146 13.64 -2.03 -13.19
N ILE A 147 13.89 -2.62 -12.03
CA ILE A 147 15.24 -2.78 -11.50
C ILE A 147 16.09 -3.71 -12.39
N ARG A 148 15.52 -4.84 -12.83
CA ARG A 148 16.21 -5.85 -13.63
C ARG A 148 16.47 -5.40 -15.06
N SER A 149 15.49 -4.81 -15.75
CA SER A 149 15.62 -4.32 -17.13
C SER A 149 16.63 -3.16 -17.26
N THR A 150 16.81 -2.37 -16.21
CA THR A 150 17.72 -1.21 -16.21
C THR A 150 19.10 -1.51 -15.65
N LYS A 151 19.40 -2.76 -15.25
CA LYS A 151 20.59 -3.09 -14.44
C LYS A 151 21.93 -2.80 -15.15
N GLU A 152 21.98 -3.00 -16.47
CA GLU A 152 23.15 -2.80 -17.33
C GLU A 152 23.28 -1.36 -17.85
N LEU A 153 22.32 -0.49 -17.56
CA LEU A 153 22.35 0.90 -18.05
C LEU A 153 23.35 1.73 -17.25
N LYS A 154 24.18 2.52 -17.94
CA LYS A 154 25.12 3.47 -17.31
C LYS A 154 24.41 4.44 -16.36
N GLN A 155 23.25 4.97 -16.76
CA GLN A 155 22.45 5.93 -15.98
C GLN A 155 21.25 5.29 -15.27
N LYS A 156 21.39 4.05 -14.79
CA LYS A 156 20.28 3.27 -14.22
C LYS A 156 19.46 3.98 -13.13
N ASN A 157 20.07 4.77 -12.25
CA ASN A 157 19.30 5.44 -11.19
C ASN A 157 18.35 6.51 -11.75
N VAL A 158 18.79 7.27 -12.77
CA VAL A 158 17.96 8.29 -13.43
C VAL A 158 16.80 7.62 -14.15
N VAL A 159 17.07 6.58 -14.95
CA VAL A 159 16.04 5.84 -15.68
C VAL A 159 15.01 5.22 -14.73
N ARG A 160 15.46 4.62 -13.62
CA ARG A 160 14.58 4.06 -12.59
C ARG A 160 13.70 5.12 -11.94
N LEU A 161 14.28 6.26 -11.56
CA LEU A 161 13.53 7.36 -10.97
C LEU A 161 12.49 7.91 -11.96
N SER A 162 12.87 8.13 -13.22
CA SER A 162 11.95 8.59 -14.27
C SER A 162 10.80 7.62 -14.48
N ALA A 163 11.06 6.30 -14.53
CA ALA A 163 10.03 5.29 -14.67
C ALA A 163 9.06 5.26 -13.47
N VAL A 164 9.60 5.36 -12.24
CA VAL A 164 8.80 5.39 -11.01
C VAL A 164 7.93 6.64 -10.96
N VAL A 165 8.48 7.82 -11.26
CA VAL A 165 7.74 9.09 -11.27
C VAL A 165 6.65 9.07 -12.34
N PHE A 166 6.99 8.61 -13.56
CA PHE A 166 6.03 8.49 -14.66
C PHE A 166 4.85 7.58 -14.30
N LEU A 167 5.11 6.39 -13.77
CA LEU A 167 4.07 5.45 -13.36
C LEU A 167 3.23 5.99 -12.20
N ALA A 168 3.83 6.70 -11.24
CA ALA A 168 3.08 7.32 -10.15
C ALA A 168 2.16 8.44 -10.64
N ILE A 169 2.62 9.27 -11.58
CA ILE A 169 1.80 10.31 -12.22
C ILE A 169 0.64 9.66 -12.97
N ILE A 170 0.89 8.65 -13.79
CA ILE A 170 -0.17 7.94 -14.53
C ILE A 170 -1.17 7.30 -13.57
N GLY A 171 -0.69 6.58 -12.56
CA GLY A 171 -1.54 5.93 -11.56
C GLY A 171 -2.46 6.93 -10.86
N LYS A 172 -1.92 8.08 -10.43
CA LYS A 172 -2.70 9.16 -9.82
C LYS A 172 -3.68 9.80 -10.81
N SER A 173 -3.23 10.14 -12.02
CA SER A 173 -4.06 10.81 -13.03
C SER A 173 -5.26 9.95 -13.43
N ILE A 174 -5.05 8.64 -13.62
CA ILE A 174 -6.15 7.72 -13.89
C ILE A 174 -7.07 7.61 -12.67
N ALA A 175 -6.53 7.58 -11.44
CA ALA A 175 -7.32 7.45 -10.22
C ALA A 175 -8.31 8.61 -10.00
N SER A 176 -8.03 9.79 -10.56
CA SER A 176 -8.98 10.93 -10.58
C SER A 176 -10.26 10.65 -11.36
N PHE A 177 -10.24 9.66 -12.26
CA PHE A 177 -11.40 9.26 -13.06
C PHE A 177 -11.88 7.86 -12.69
N TRP A 178 -10.96 6.88 -12.69
CA TRP A 178 -11.25 5.47 -12.52
C TRP A 178 -10.26 4.78 -11.58
N LEU A 179 -10.77 3.97 -10.67
CA LEU A 179 -9.95 3.03 -9.92
C LEU A 179 -9.87 1.72 -10.67
N LEU A 180 -8.67 1.38 -11.15
CA LEU A 180 -8.40 0.20 -11.96
C LEU A 180 -8.47 -1.09 -11.13
N PRO A 181 -8.74 -2.24 -11.79
CA PRO A 181 -8.74 -3.54 -11.14
C PRO A 181 -7.44 -3.84 -10.38
N LEU A 182 -7.55 -4.69 -9.36
CA LEU A 182 -6.48 -5.16 -8.50
C LEU A 182 -5.69 -4.01 -7.83
N SER A 183 -6.35 -2.86 -7.66
CA SER A 183 -5.75 -1.64 -7.09
C SER A 183 -4.49 -1.18 -7.83
N LEU A 184 -4.47 -1.32 -9.17
CA LEU A 184 -3.31 -1.00 -10.00
C LEU A 184 -2.86 0.47 -9.89
N ASN A 185 -3.77 1.41 -9.67
CA ASN A 185 -3.41 2.82 -9.40
C ASN A 185 -2.54 2.94 -8.15
N ALA A 186 -2.96 2.30 -7.06
CA ALA A 186 -2.19 2.29 -5.82
C ALA A 186 -0.86 1.54 -5.98
N ALA A 187 -0.85 0.42 -6.72
CA ALA A 187 0.36 -0.33 -7.02
C ALA A 187 1.42 0.54 -7.74
N THR A 188 1.03 1.21 -8.82
CA THR A 188 1.91 2.09 -9.60
C THR A 188 2.36 3.32 -8.81
N PHE A 189 1.47 3.94 -8.03
CA PHE A 189 1.83 5.04 -7.14
C PHE A 189 2.81 4.60 -6.03
N SER A 190 2.62 3.40 -5.48
CA SER A 190 3.42 2.86 -4.38
C SER A 190 4.90 2.62 -4.74
N LEU A 191 5.22 2.56 -6.03
CA LEU A 191 6.59 2.45 -6.51
C LEU A 191 7.47 3.60 -6.00
N THR A 192 6.89 4.76 -5.71
CA THR A 192 7.58 5.88 -5.05
C THR A 192 8.16 5.47 -3.69
N PHE A 193 7.33 4.90 -2.81
CA PHE A 193 7.74 4.41 -1.50
C PHE A 193 8.71 3.23 -1.61
N MET A 194 8.44 2.28 -2.53
CA MET A 194 9.35 1.14 -2.76
C MET A 194 10.74 1.61 -3.22
N TYR A 195 10.80 2.58 -4.14
CA TYR A 195 12.08 3.07 -4.64
C TYR A 195 12.87 3.81 -3.55
N VAL A 196 12.19 4.61 -2.72
CA VAL A 196 12.81 5.24 -1.54
C VAL A 196 13.36 4.19 -0.58
N GLY A 197 12.58 3.16 -0.24
CA GLY A 197 13.06 2.06 0.61
C GLY A 197 14.27 1.32 0.02
N TYR A 198 14.26 1.06 -1.29
CA TYR A 198 15.40 0.48 -2.00
C TYR A 198 16.65 1.36 -1.91
N LEU A 199 16.51 2.67 -2.09
CA LEU A 199 17.62 3.62 -1.94
C LEU A 199 18.13 3.65 -0.49
N MET A 200 17.24 3.63 0.51
CA MET A 200 17.62 3.60 1.93
C MET A 200 18.50 2.40 2.27
N LYS A 201 18.20 1.21 1.74
CA LYS A 201 19.09 0.04 1.90
C LYS A 201 20.41 0.24 1.17
N LYS A 202 20.37 0.70 -0.07
CA LYS A 202 21.56 0.88 -0.91
C LYS A 202 22.57 1.86 -0.31
N THR A 203 22.09 2.93 0.33
CA THR A 203 22.93 3.96 0.96
C THR A 203 23.21 3.69 2.44
N ASN A 204 22.74 2.57 3.00
CA ASN A 204 22.79 2.31 4.44
C ASN A 204 22.20 3.50 5.25
N PHE A 205 21.12 4.10 4.74
CA PHE A 205 20.51 5.29 5.34
C PHE A 205 20.05 5.04 6.77
N LEU A 206 19.31 3.94 7.01
CA LEU A 206 18.76 3.64 8.33
C LEU A 206 19.84 3.34 9.39
N SER A 207 20.98 2.77 9.01
CA SER A 207 22.09 2.56 9.97
C SER A 207 22.83 3.84 10.31
N ASN A 208 22.70 4.87 9.47
CA ASN A 208 23.32 6.19 9.66
C ASN A 208 22.29 7.27 10.05
N LEU A 209 21.09 6.84 10.47
CA LEU A 209 19.97 7.72 10.76
C LEU A 209 20.31 8.64 11.93
N LYS A 210 20.21 9.96 11.74
CA LYS A 210 20.43 10.94 12.80
C LYS A 210 19.08 11.44 13.33
N ILE A 211 19.08 11.94 14.57
CA ILE A 211 17.88 12.53 15.18
C ILE A 211 17.28 13.65 14.32
N ARG A 212 18.11 14.44 13.62
CA ARG A 212 17.64 15.47 12.67
C ARG A 212 16.76 14.87 11.57
N ASP A 213 17.13 13.71 11.03
CA ASP A 213 16.38 13.09 9.93
C ASP A 213 15.03 12.54 10.44
N VAL A 214 14.99 12.04 11.69
CA VAL A 214 13.76 11.66 12.41
C VAL A 214 12.87 12.88 12.65
N MET A 215 13.45 14.01 13.09
CA MET A 215 12.71 15.26 13.31
C MET A 215 12.12 15.82 12.00
N ILE A 216 12.86 15.76 10.89
CA ILE A 216 12.34 16.12 9.57
C ILE A 216 11.18 15.19 9.20
N GLY A 217 11.33 13.88 9.40
CA GLY A 217 10.27 12.90 9.16
C GLY A 217 9.02 13.17 10.00
N LEU A 218 9.19 13.50 11.28
CA LEU A 218 8.11 13.84 12.19
C LEU A 218 7.38 15.12 11.77
N ILE A 219 8.12 16.18 11.39
CA ILE A 219 7.53 17.43 10.90
C ILE A 219 6.72 17.19 9.63
N LEU A 220 7.29 16.47 8.65
CA LEU A 220 6.57 16.12 7.41
C LEU A 220 5.31 15.33 7.72
N TRP A 221 5.40 14.35 8.62
CA TRP A 221 4.23 13.55 9.01
C TRP A 221 3.14 14.39 9.68
N ILE A 222 3.50 15.27 10.62
CA ILE A 222 2.57 16.17 11.31
C ILE A 222 1.90 17.12 10.31
N ILE A 223 2.68 17.79 9.46
CA ILE A 223 2.15 18.74 8.47
C ILE A 223 1.17 18.02 7.55
N THR A 224 1.54 16.87 6.99
CA THR A 224 0.65 16.11 6.09
C THR A 224 -0.65 15.70 6.79
N ALA A 225 -0.59 15.23 8.04
CA ALA A 225 -1.77 14.83 8.79
C ALA A 225 -2.69 16.01 9.15
N GLN A 226 -2.13 17.20 9.39
CA GLN A 226 -2.90 18.40 9.70
C GLN A 226 -3.57 19.01 8.47
N THR A 227 -2.92 18.93 7.30
CA THR A 227 -3.41 19.56 6.08
C THR A 227 -4.36 18.68 5.26
N GLN A 228 -4.18 17.35 5.28
CA GLN A 228 -4.94 16.47 4.39
C GLN A 228 -5.10 15.04 4.93
N LEU A 229 -6.11 14.35 4.41
CA LEU A 229 -6.23 12.89 4.53
C LEU A 229 -5.60 12.25 3.30
N PHE A 230 -4.58 11.40 3.48
CA PHE A 230 -3.99 10.61 2.41
C PHE A 230 -4.65 9.23 2.32
N SER A 231 -5.44 9.00 1.26
CA SER A 231 -6.04 7.71 0.96
C SER A 231 -5.22 6.97 -0.09
N MET A 232 -4.39 6.02 0.34
CA MET A 232 -3.50 5.30 -0.58
C MET A 232 -4.27 4.40 -1.55
N VAL A 233 -5.40 3.83 -1.12
CA VAL A 233 -6.25 2.96 -1.96
C VAL A 233 -6.76 3.65 -3.22
N SER A 234 -7.11 4.93 -3.10
CA SER A 234 -7.62 5.75 -4.21
C SER A 234 -6.58 6.72 -4.76
N VAL A 235 -5.34 6.66 -4.26
CA VAL A 235 -4.27 7.65 -4.55
C VAL A 235 -4.76 9.09 -4.28
N GLY A 236 -5.68 9.24 -3.34
CA GLY A 236 -6.37 10.49 -3.02
C GLY A 236 -5.55 11.34 -2.04
N ALA A 237 -5.11 12.51 -2.49
CA ALA A 237 -4.45 13.53 -1.68
C ALA A 237 -4.62 14.90 -2.35
N GLN A 238 -4.80 15.96 -1.56
CA GLN A 238 -4.85 17.34 -2.04
C GLN A 238 -3.49 17.75 -2.60
N ASP A 239 -2.42 17.53 -1.83
CA ASP A 239 -1.04 17.70 -2.25
C ASP A 239 -0.32 16.35 -2.22
N THR A 240 -0.05 15.78 -3.39
CA THR A 240 0.60 14.47 -3.50
C THR A 240 2.07 14.49 -3.09
N LEU A 241 2.81 15.58 -3.27
CA LEU A 241 4.21 15.64 -2.83
C LEU A 241 4.27 15.65 -1.31
N MET A 242 3.39 16.42 -0.66
CA MET A 242 3.24 16.41 0.78
C MET A 242 2.75 15.04 1.30
N ALA A 243 1.87 14.34 0.57
CA ALA A 243 1.45 12.99 0.93
C ALA A 243 2.61 11.98 0.86
N ILE A 244 3.44 12.05 -0.18
CA ILE A 244 4.65 11.21 -0.31
C ILE A 244 5.64 11.53 0.83
N GLY A 245 5.90 12.82 1.07
CA GLY A 245 6.80 13.28 2.13
C GLY A 245 6.34 12.84 3.52
N GLY A 246 5.05 13.02 3.83
CA GLY A 246 4.46 12.57 5.10
C GLY A 246 4.45 11.05 5.26
N GLY A 247 4.17 10.30 4.19
CA GLY A 247 4.23 8.85 4.22
C GLY A 247 5.64 8.30 4.44
N ILE A 248 6.65 8.89 3.81
CA ILE A 248 8.05 8.56 4.07
C ILE A 248 8.44 8.98 5.50
N GLY A 249 8.08 10.20 5.90
CA GLY A 249 8.42 10.76 7.21
C GLY A 249 7.84 9.94 8.36
N GLY A 250 6.54 9.63 8.32
CA GLY A 250 5.90 8.79 9.33
C GLY A 250 6.47 7.38 9.35
N SER A 251 6.81 6.82 8.17
CA SER A 251 7.50 5.52 8.10
C SER A 251 8.87 5.56 8.78
N ILE A 252 9.67 6.61 8.56
CA ILE A 252 10.98 6.76 9.20
C ILE A 252 10.85 6.85 10.72
N VAL A 253 9.90 7.64 11.22
CA VAL A 253 9.66 7.78 12.66
C VAL A 253 9.28 6.43 13.28
N VAL A 254 8.37 5.68 12.66
CA VAL A 254 7.97 4.36 13.15
C VAL A 254 9.14 3.37 13.10
N MET A 255 9.93 3.37 12.03
CA MET A 255 11.13 2.52 11.93
C MET A 255 12.19 2.87 12.97
N TYR A 256 12.31 4.13 13.39
CA TYR A 256 13.28 4.57 14.41
C TYR A 256 12.90 4.12 15.83
N VAL A 257 11.60 4.08 16.15
CA VAL A 257 11.10 3.66 17.47
C VAL A 257 10.87 2.15 17.60
N SER A 258 11.06 1.41 16.50
CA SER A 258 10.92 -0.06 16.43
C SER A 258 12.22 -0.78 16.76
#